data_AF-Q8RVN6-F1
#
_entry.id   AF-Q8RVN6-F1
#
_cell.length_a   1.000
_cell.length_b   1.000
_cell.length_c   1.000
_cell.angle_alpha   90.00
_cell.angle_beta   90.00
_cell.angle_gamma   90.00
#
_symmetry.space_group_name_H-M   'P 1'
#
loop_
_entity.id
_entity.type
_entity.pdbx_description
1 polymer ?
#
loop_
_entity_poly.entity_id
_entity_poly.type
_entity_poly.pdbx_seq_one_letter_code
_entity_poly.pdbx_strand_id
1 'polypeptide(L)'
;YPPCPRPDLALGVVAHTDMSTVTILVPNDVQGLQACKDGRWYDVKYIPNALVIHIGDQMEIMSNGKYTSVLHRTTVNKDKTRISWPVFLEP
;
A
#
# COMPACT_ATOMS: atom_id res chain seq x y z
N TYR A 1 -5.69 -5.71 9.94
CA TYR A 1 -5.98 -4.41 10.59
C TYR A 1 -7.36 -4.46 11.22
N PRO A 2 -7.45 -4.61 12.56
CA PRO A 2 -8.74 -4.64 13.26
C PRO A 2 -9.46 -3.28 13.21
N PRO A 3 -10.77 -3.23 13.52
CA PRO A 3 -11.50 -1.97 13.67
C PRO A 3 -10.84 -1.07 14.72
N CYS A 4 -10.78 0.23 14.44
CA CYS A 4 -10.15 1.22 15.30
C CYS A 4 -11.16 2.31 15.68
N PRO A 5 -11.40 2.60 16.97
CA PRO A 5 -12.41 3.57 17.39
C PRO A 5 -12.07 5.02 17.00
N ARG A 6 -10.78 5.32 16.76
CA ARG A 6 -10.25 6.63 16.36
C ARG A 6 -9.36 6.49 15.12
N PRO A 7 -9.95 6.18 13.95
CA PRO A 7 -9.19 5.98 12.72
C PRO A 7 -8.54 7.27 12.19
N ASP A 8 -8.96 8.42 12.72
CA ASP A 8 -8.37 9.73 12.50
C ASP A 8 -7.02 9.93 13.23
N LEU A 9 -6.74 9.14 14.27
CA LEU A 9 -5.54 9.23 15.10
C LEU A 9 -4.53 8.10 14.86
N ALA A 10 -4.86 7.10 14.05
CA ALA A 10 -4.04 5.90 13.89
C ALA A 10 -3.89 5.50 12.42
N LEU A 11 -2.72 4.94 12.10
CA LEU A 11 -2.47 4.25 10.83
C LEU A 11 -2.31 2.75 11.09
N GLY A 12 -2.68 1.94 10.11
CA GLY A 12 -2.41 0.51 10.10
C GLY A 12 -0.94 0.23 9.81
N VAL A 13 -0.36 0.96 8.85
CA VAL A 13 1.08 1.00 8.56
C VAL A 13 1.43 2.44 8.23
N VAL A 14 2.52 2.94 8.81
CA VAL A 14 3.03 4.30 8.55
C VAL A 14 3.46 4.48 7.09
N ALA A 15 3.66 5.73 6.66
CA ALA A 15 4.12 6.01 5.31
C ALA A 15 5.53 5.43 5.07
N HIS A 16 5.70 4.65 4.02
CA HIS A 16 6.97 4.01 3.64
C HIS A 16 7.00 3.68 2.14
N THR A 17 8.19 3.33 1.65
CA THR A 17 8.41 2.62 0.39
C THR A 17 8.76 1.17 0.69
N ASP A 18 8.64 0.29 -0.30
CA ASP A 18 9.03 -1.12 -0.15
C ASP A 18 10.47 -1.31 -0.60
N MET A 19 11.27 -2.04 0.19
CA MET A 19 12.63 -2.43 -0.20
C MET A 19 12.67 -3.54 -1.26
N SER A 20 11.52 -4.04 -1.71
CA SER A 20 11.42 -5.11 -2.72
C SER A 20 11.68 -4.58 -4.14
N THR A 21 11.71 -5.47 -5.13
CA THR A 21 11.65 -5.09 -6.56
C THR A 21 10.22 -4.75 -6.95
N VAL A 22 9.29 -5.66 -6.65
CA VAL A 22 7.86 -5.50 -6.88
C VAL A 22 7.11 -6.08 -5.70
N THR A 23 6.07 -5.40 -5.25
CA THR A 23 5.11 -5.93 -4.27
C THR A 23 3.79 -6.24 -4.97
N ILE A 24 3.30 -7.47 -4.76
CA ILE A 24 1.97 -7.91 -5.20
C ILE A 24 1.09 -7.98 -3.95
N LEU A 25 -0.02 -7.24 -3.93
CA LEU A 25 -0.91 -7.16 -2.79
C LEU A 25 -2.30 -7.69 -3.15
N VAL A 26 -2.78 -8.63 -2.35
CA VAL A 26 -4.16 -9.13 -2.38
C VAL A 26 -4.94 -8.53 -1.21
N PRO A 27 -5.80 -7.51 -1.42
CA PRO A 27 -6.65 -6.95 -0.37
C PRO A 27 -8.02 -7.64 -0.30
N ASN A 28 -8.71 -7.54 0.84
CA ASN A 28 -10.16 -7.71 0.89
C ASN A 28 -10.89 -6.43 0.41
N ASP A 29 -12.22 -6.44 0.47
CA ASP A 29 -13.11 -5.36 0.00
C ASP A 29 -13.08 -4.09 0.88
N VAL A 30 -12.33 -4.09 1.98
CA VAL A 30 -12.22 -2.97 2.91
C VAL A 30 -11.08 -2.04 2.46
N GLN A 31 -11.44 -0.78 2.14
CA GLN A 31 -10.48 0.25 1.77
C GLN A 31 -9.47 0.51 2.89
N GLY A 32 -8.29 1.00 2.52
CA GLY A 32 -7.31 1.49 3.49
C GLY A 32 -5.91 1.66 2.97
N LEU A 33 -5.56 1.09 1.81
CA LEU A 33 -4.28 1.40 1.17
C LEU A 33 -4.36 2.79 0.53
N GLN A 34 -3.39 3.63 0.83
CA GLN A 34 -3.22 4.93 0.19
C GLN A 34 -1.84 5.05 -0.44
N ALA A 35 -1.78 5.58 -1.66
CA ALA A 35 -0.55 5.93 -2.35
C ALA A 35 -0.38 7.46 -2.36
N CYS A 36 0.86 7.92 -2.21
CA CYS A 36 1.21 9.32 -2.31
C CYS A 36 1.66 9.65 -3.73
N LYS A 37 1.09 10.71 -4.32
CA LYS A 37 1.53 11.28 -5.58
C LYS A 37 1.49 12.80 -5.49
N ASP A 38 2.58 13.46 -5.84
CA ASP A 38 2.71 14.92 -5.82
C ASP A 38 2.34 15.54 -4.45
N GLY A 39 2.76 14.88 -3.36
CA GLY A 39 2.47 15.29 -1.98
C GLY A 39 1.03 15.06 -1.52
N ARG A 40 0.19 14.39 -2.32
CA ARG A 40 -1.22 14.10 -2.01
C ARG A 40 -1.46 12.61 -1.87
N TRP A 41 -2.30 12.24 -0.92
CA TRP A 41 -2.69 10.85 -0.67
C TRP A 41 -3.95 10.50 -1.46
N TYR A 42 -3.92 9.35 -2.14
CA TYR A 42 -5.03 8.82 -2.93
C TYR A 42 -5.38 7.41 -2.43
N ASP A 43 -6.67 7.15 -2.24
CA ASP A 43 -7.14 5.80 -1.92
C ASP A 43 -6.95 4.88 -3.13
N VAL A 44 -6.29 3.73 -2.90
CA VAL A 44 -6.20 2.67 -3.89
C VAL A 44 -7.49 1.88 -3.87
N LYS A 45 -8.37 2.18 -4.83
CA LYS A 45 -9.70 1.57 -4.92
C LYS A 45 -9.61 0.05 -5.03
N TYR A 46 -10.25 -0.65 -4.10
CA TYR A 46 -10.56 -2.08 -4.28
C TYR A 46 -11.31 -2.35 -5.59
N ILE A 47 -10.79 -3.29 -6.37
CA ILE A 47 -11.44 -3.83 -7.57
C ILE A 47 -11.59 -5.34 -7.36
N PRO A 48 -12.80 -5.92 -7.48
CA PRO A 48 -12.99 -7.36 -7.35
C PRO A 48 -12.07 -8.15 -8.28
N ASN A 49 -11.43 -9.20 -7.75
CA ASN A 49 -10.49 -10.07 -8.46
C ASN A 49 -9.23 -9.39 -9.03
N ALA A 50 -8.93 -8.16 -8.61
CA ALA A 50 -7.71 -7.48 -9.00
C ALA A 50 -6.60 -7.64 -7.96
N LEU A 51 -5.37 -7.58 -8.47
CA LEU A 51 -4.16 -7.43 -7.66
C LEU A 51 -3.73 -5.97 -7.67
N VAL A 52 -3.18 -5.50 -6.56
CA VAL A 52 -2.46 -4.23 -6.53
C VAL A 52 -0.99 -4.53 -6.69
N ILE A 53 -0.33 -3.86 -7.65
CA ILE A 53 1.09 -3.99 -7.90
C ILE A 53 1.73 -2.62 -7.68
N HIS A 54 2.79 -2.57 -6.87
CA HIS A 54 3.57 -1.36 -6.66
C HIS A 54 5.06 -1.66 -6.79
N ILE A 55 5.78 -0.68 -7.32
CA ILE A 55 7.22 -0.70 -7.54
C ILE A 55 7.91 -0.41 -6.21
N GLY A 56 8.95 -1.19 -5.90
CA GLY A 56 9.82 -0.97 -4.74
C GLY A 56 11.18 -0.40 -5.13
N ASP A 57 11.97 -0.11 -4.11
CA ASP A 57 13.23 0.63 -4.17
C ASP A 57 14.26 -0.06 -5.08
N GLN A 58 14.30 -1.40 -5.08
CA GLN A 58 15.25 -2.15 -5.92
C GLN A 58 14.98 -1.93 -7.40
N MET A 59 13.71 -1.87 -7.82
CA MET A 59 13.36 -1.62 -9.21
C MET A 59 13.63 -0.18 -9.62
N GLU A 60 13.41 0.79 -8.72
CA GLU A 60 13.81 2.18 -8.96
C GLU A 60 15.33 2.27 -9.25
N ILE A 61 16.15 1.65 -8.39
CA ILE A 61 17.61 1.62 -8.54
C ILE A 61 18.03 0.91 -9.83
N MET A 62 17.55 -0.31 -10.07
CA MET A 62 17.91 -1.10 -11.27
C MET A 62 17.48 -0.44 -12.58
N SER A 63 16.41 0.35 -12.54
CA SER A 63 15.91 1.07 -13.71
C SER A 63 16.54 2.45 -13.89
N ASN A 64 17.52 2.82 -13.06
CA ASN A 64 18.16 4.14 -13.02
C ASN A 64 17.13 5.27 -12.91
N GLY A 65 16.15 5.10 -12.01
CA GLY A 65 15.10 6.07 -11.73
C GLY A 65 13.97 6.13 -12.77
N LYS A 66 13.92 5.22 -13.75
CA LYS A 66 12.84 5.18 -14.75
C LYS A 66 11.50 4.79 -14.14
N TYR A 67 11.50 3.86 -13.18
CA TYR A 67 10.32 3.51 -12.39
C TYR A 67 10.46 4.10 -10.99
N THR A 68 9.38 4.61 -10.43
CA THR A 68 9.38 5.27 -9.13
C THR A 68 8.79 4.36 -8.06
N SER A 69 9.52 4.19 -6.97
CA SER A 69 9.07 3.52 -5.76
C SER A 69 7.97 4.34 -5.10
N VAL A 70 6.86 3.68 -4.79
CA VAL A 70 5.63 4.38 -4.39
C VAL A 70 5.61 4.54 -2.88
N LEU A 71 5.69 5.79 -2.41
CA LEU A 71 5.39 6.11 -1.01
C LEU A 71 3.92 5.79 -0.73
N HIS A 72 3.66 4.87 0.19
CA HIS A 72 2.33 4.38 0.50
C HIS A 72 2.14 4.20 2.02
N ARG A 73 0.88 4.17 2.46
CA ARG A 73 0.51 3.94 3.86
C ARG A 73 -0.78 3.13 3.93
N THR A 74 -1.07 2.58 5.11
CA THR A 74 -2.35 1.93 5.38
C THR A 74 -3.12 2.69 6.45
N THR A 75 -4.36 3.10 6.16
CA THR A 75 -5.32 3.62 7.14
C THR A 75 -6.10 2.48 7.79
N VAL A 76 -6.78 2.77 8.89
CA VAL A 76 -7.66 1.83 9.58
C VAL A 76 -9.12 2.26 9.46
N ASN A 77 -10.03 1.31 9.57
CA ASN A 77 -11.47 1.55 9.50
C ASN A 77 -12.10 1.49 10.90
N LYS A 78 -13.20 2.21 11.12
CA LYS A 78 -13.89 2.24 12.42
C LYS A 78 -14.63 0.94 12.74
N ASP A 79 -15.21 0.33 11.73
CA ASP A 79 -16.24 -0.71 11.90
C ASP A 79 -15.81 -2.07 11.32
N LYS A 80 -14.93 -2.08 10.31
CA LYS A 80 -14.56 -3.27 9.55
C LYS A 80 -13.09 -3.65 9.71
N THR A 81 -12.83 -4.95 9.80
CA THR A 81 -11.47 -5.50 9.70
C THR A 81 -10.99 -5.45 8.25
N ARG A 82 -9.85 -4.80 8.01
CA ARG A 82 -9.13 -4.89 6.74
C ARG A 82 -8.11 -6.01 6.79
N ILE A 83 -8.06 -6.83 5.74
CA ILE A 83 -7.07 -7.89 5.57
C ILE A 83 -6.38 -7.67 4.23
N SER A 84 -5.06 -7.84 4.20
CA SER A 84 -4.31 -7.83 2.95
C SER A 84 -3.12 -8.76 3.04
N TRP A 85 -2.78 -9.41 1.93
CA TRP A 85 -1.64 -10.31 1.81
C TRP A 85 -0.63 -9.70 0.83
N PRO A 86 0.49 -9.15 1.32
CA PRO A 86 1.60 -8.73 0.47
C PRO A 86 2.50 -9.93 0.13
N VAL A 87 2.94 -10.00 -1.12
CA VAL A 87 4.01 -10.86 -1.59
C VAL A 87 5.11 -9.95 -2.12
N PHE A 88 6.26 -10.00 -1.47
CA PHE A 88 7.44 -9.21 -1.84
C PHE A 88 8.32 -10.05 -2.77
N LEU A 89 8.61 -9.52 -3.95
CA LEU A 89 9.56 -10.10 -4.88
C LEU A 89 10.89 -9.36 -4.73
N GLU A 90 11.87 -10.05 -4.17
CA GLU A 90 13.21 -9.53 -3.88
C GLU A 90 14.24 -10.20 -4.80
N PRO A 91 15.40 -9.56 -5.07
CA PRO A 91 16.49 -10.16 -5.85
C PRO A 91 17.06 -11.46 -5.27
#